data_AF-A0A0R0IC49-F1
#
_entry.id   AF-A0A0R0IC49-F1
#
_cell.length_a   1.000
_cell.length_b   1.000
_cell.length_c   1.000
_cell.angle_alpha   90.00
_cell.angle_beta   90.00
_cell.angle_gamma   90.00
#
_symmetry.space_group_name_H-M   'P 1'
#
loop_
_entity.id
_entity.type
_entity.pdbx_description
1 polymer ?
#
loop_
_entity_poly.entity_id
_entity_poly.type
_entity_poly.pdbx_seq_one_letter_code
_entity_poly.pdbx_strand_id
1 'polypeptide(L)'
;MKKVSALAFSILFLAFTIEPFIGIAEAAPEVVLDTSSHKLRIGVKYYILSVFKGKGGGLTISSSDNNTCSFFVRSLKSQRHPVTFTPYNAKSGVILTSIDLNIKSYP
;
A
#
# COMPACT_ATOMS: atom_id res chain seq x y z
N MET A 1 52.73 25.55 -16.23
CA MET A 1 51.59 24.65 -16.46
C MET A 1 51.52 23.65 -15.32
N LYS A 2 50.45 23.68 -14.51
CA LYS A 2 50.28 22.76 -13.37
C LYS A 2 50.08 21.35 -13.94
N LYS A 3 51.00 20.43 -13.69
CA LYS A 3 50.87 19.03 -14.09
C LYS A 3 49.75 18.42 -13.25
N VAL A 4 48.52 18.45 -13.76
CA VAL A 4 47.44 17.69 -13.16
C VAL A 4 47.84 16.23 -13.29
N SER A 5 48.09 15.58 -12.15
CA SER A 5 48.55 14.20 -12.10
C SER A 5 47.48 13.32 -12.75
N ALA A 6 47.86 12.45 -13.69
CA ALA A 6 46.96 11.48 -14.32
C ALA A 6 46.21 10.62 -13.28
N LEU A 7 46.79 10.44 -12.10
CA LEU A 7 46.16 9.79 -10.96
C LEU A 7 44.90 10.52 -10.48
N ALA A 8 44.91 11.86 -10.44
CA ALA A 8 43.77 12.65 -10.01
C ALA A 8 42.60 12.56 -11.01
N PHE A 9 42.91 12.51 -12.31
CA PHE A 9 41.91 12.27 -13.36
C PHE A 9 41.31 10.85 -13.27
N SER A 10 42.15 9.84 -12.99
CA SER A 10 41.69 8.46 -12.81
C SER A 10 40.74 8.29 -11.62
N ILE A 11 41.05 8.93 -10.49
CA ILE A 11 40.18 8.92 -9.30
C ILE A 11 38.84 9.62 -9.59
N LEU A 12 38.85 10.74 -10.31
CA LEU A 12 37.63 11.46 -10.67
C LEU A 12 36.73 10.63 -11.61
N PHE A 13 37.33 9.95 -12.59
CA PHE A 13 36.63 9.03 -13.48
C PHE A 13 36.03 7.85 -12.72
N LEU A 14 36.77 7.28 -11.76
CA LEU A 14 36.27 6.20 -10.93
C LEU A 14 35.09 6.67 -10.05
N ALA A 15 35.18 7.84 -9.42
CA ALA A 15 34.08 8.41 -8.63
C ALA A 15 32.80 8.62 -9.46
N PHE A 16 32.94 9.13 -10.69
CA PHE A 16 31.81 9.36 -11.60
C PHE A 16 31.15 8.07 -12.12
N THR A 17 31.88 6.95 -12.14
CA THR A 17 31.33 5.65 -12.57
C THR A 17 30.61 4.89 -11.44
N ILE A 18 30.88 5.23 -10.17
CA ILE A 18 30.26 4.56 -9.02
C ILE A 18 28.87 5.17 -8.73
N GLU A 19 28.69 6.49 -8.88
CA GLU A 19 27.41 7.17 -8.61
C GLU A 19 26.20 6.63 -9.39
N PRO A 20 26.28 6.32 -10.71
CA PRO A 20 25.14 5.73 -11.41
C PRO A 20 24.91 4.24 -11.09
N PHE A 21 25.86 3.55 -10.43
CA PHE A 21 25.72 2.14 -10.08
C PHE A 21 25.04 1.93 -8.71
N ILE A 22 25.10 2.93 -7.83
CA ILE A 22 24.28 2.98 -6.61
C ILE A 22 22.91 3.55 -6.99
N GLY A 23 22.19 2.83 -7.84
CA GLY A 23 20.78 3.10 -8.06
C GLY A 23 20.04 3.00 -6.73
N ILE A 24 19.22 3.99 -6.40
CA ILE A 24 18.28 3.90 -5.28
C ILE A 24 17.29 2.79 -5.65
N ALA A 25 17.56 1.58 -5.16
CA ALA A 25 16.65 0.47 -5.34
C ALA A 25 15.34 0.81 -4.62
N GLU A 26 14.27 0.98 -5.38
CA GLU A 26 12.93 1.10 -4.80
C GLU A 26 12.64 -0.17 -4.01
N ALA A 27 12.28 -0.02 -2.73
CA ALA A 27 11.98 -1.15 -1.89
C ALA A 27 10.83 -1.96 -2.50
N ALA A 28 11.00 -3.28 -2.59
CA ALA A 28 9.97 -4.14 -3.12
C ALA A 28 8.68 -4.02 -2.29
N PRO A 29 7.49 -4.06 -2.91
CA PRO A 29 6.22 -4.10 -2.21
C PRO A 29 6.17 -5.18 -1.11
N GLU A 30 5.78 -4.76 0.10
CA GLU A 30 5.69 -5.63 1.27
C GLU A 30 4.31 -6.30 1.35
N VAL A 31 4.20 -7.42 2.06
CA VAL A 31 2.91 -8.08 2.25
C VAL A 31 2.09 -7.35 3.32
N VAL A 32 0.83 -7.02 3.02
CA VAL A 32 -0.07 -6.44 4.00
C VAL A 32 -0.49 -7.50 5.02
N LEU A 33 -0.43 -7.17 6.30
CA LEU A 33 -0.79 -8.06 7.40
C LEU A 33 -2.11 -7.64 8.06
N ASP A 34 -2.88 -8.61 8.53
CA ASP A 34 -4.03 -8.37 9.39
C ASP A 34 -3.61 -8.10 10.85
N THR A 35 -4.59 -7.84 11.71
CA THR A 35 -4.36 -7.54 13.14
C THR A 35 -3.84 -8.74 13.94
N SER A 36 -3.84 -9.94 13.34
CA SER A 36 -3.28 -11.16 13.90
C SER A 36 -1.94 -11.53 13.23
N SER A 37 -1.33 -10.59 12.51
CA SER A 37 -0.05 -10.75 11.81
C SER A 37 -0.06 -11.80 10.68
N HIS A 38 -1.24 -12.18 10.17
CA HIS A 38 -1.33 -13.04 8.99
C HIS A 38 -1.36 -12.21 7.71
N LYS A 39 -0.85 -12.79 6.62
CA LYS A 39 -0.89 -12.19 5.29
C LYS A 39 -2.34 -12.00 4.84
N LEU A 40 -2.67 -10.81 4.34
CA LEU A 40 -3.95 -10.58 3.67
C LEU A 40 -4.02 -11.42 2.39
N ARG A 41 -5.14 -12.13 2.20
CA ARG A 41 -5.37 -13.02 1.07
C ARG A 41 -6.55 -12.56 0.22
N ILE A 42 -6.46 -12.83 -1.07
CA ILE A 42 -7.57 -12.59 -2.01
C ILE A 42 -8.75 -13.47 -1.62
N GLY A 43 -9.97 -12.93 -1.76
CA GLY A 43 -11.22 -13.67 -1.52
C GLY A 43 -11.58 -13.86 -0.04
N VAL A 44 -10.68 -13.52 0.88
CA VAL A 44 -10.96 -13.53 2.32
C VAL A 44 -11.61 -12.21 2.73
N LYS A 45 -12.63 -12.32 3.59
CA LYS A 45 -13.40 -11.19 4.12
C LYS A 45 -12.70 -10.59 5.33
N TYR A 46 -12.36 -9.31 5.26
CA TYR A 46 -11.71 -8.54 6.34
C TYR A 46 -12.57 -7.35 6.76
N TYR A 47 -12.48 -6.95 8.03
CA TYR A 47 -13.05 -5.68 8.49
C TYR A 47 -11.97 -4.61 8.51
N ILE A 48 -12.25 -3.45 7.89
CA ILE A 48 -11.39 -2.27 8.00
C ILE A 48 -11.80 -1.52 9.27
N LEU A 49 -10.86 -1.41 10.22
CA LEU A 49 -11.08 -0.82 11.54
C LEU A 49 -10.19 0.41 11.73
N SER A 50 -10.70 1.40 12.47
CA SER A 50 -9.88 2.52 12.93
C SER A 50 -8.76 2.04 13.87
N VAL A 51 -7.54 2.53 13.63
CA VAL A 51 -6.39 2.27 14.51
C VAL A 51 -6.59 2.90 15.89
N PHE A 52 -7.17 4.11 15.93
CA PHE A 52 -7.43 4.84 17.17
C PHE A 52 -8.78 4.45 17.76
N LYS A 53 -8.75 3.62 18.80
CA LYS A 53 -9.94 3.29 19.60
C LYS A 53 -10.63 4.57 20.08
N GLY A 54 -11.96 4.62 19.96
CA GLY A 54 -12.78 5.74 20.42
C GLY A 54 -12.98 6.90 19.43
N LYS A 55 -12.14 7.03 18.39
CA LYS A 55 -12.28 8.06 17.33
C LYS A 55 -13.02 7.59 16.08
N GLY A 56 -13.67 6.44 16.13
CA GLY A 56 -14.40 5.84 15.02
C GLY A 56 -14.67 4.36 15.28
N GLY A 57 -15.19 3.68 14.26
CA GLY A 57 -15.37 2.22 14.31
C GLY A 57 -14.93 1.57 13.01
N GLY A 58 -15.75 0.67 12.48
CA GLY A 58 -15.46 0.00 11.22
C GLY A 58 -15.97 0.79 10.02
N LEU A 59 -15.44 0.47 8.85
CA LEU A 59 -16.06 0.90 7.60
C LEU A 59 -17.35 0.12 7.36
N THR A 60 -18.38 0.85 6.96
CA THR A 60 -19.72 0.36 6.65
C THR A 60 -20.16 0.96 5.32
N ILE A 61 -21.23 0.42 4.76
CA ILE A 61 -21.94 1.00 3.64
C ILE A 61 -23.30 1.48 4.14
N SER A 62 -23.62 2.76 3.89
CA SER A 62 -24.87 3.37 4.29
C SER A 62 -25.41 4.28 3.18
N SER A 63 -26.72 4.28 2.98
CA SER A 63 -27.37 5.30 2.14
C SER A 63 -27.33 6.66 2.83
N SER A 64 -27.45 7.72 2.03
CA SER A 64 -27.81 9.04 2.58
C SER A 64 -29.30 9.04 2.93
N ASP A 65 -29.70 9.81 3.95
CA ASP A 65 -31.06 9.80 4.53
C ASP A 65 -32.17 10.02 3.47
N ASN A 66 -31.85 10.69 2.35
CA ASN A 66 -32.78 11.00 1.27
C ASN A 66 -32.59 10.19 -0.02
N ASN A 67 -31.63 9.25 -0.10
CA ASN A 67 -31.37 8.53 -1.34
C ASN A 67 -30.98 7.08 -1.10
N THR A 68 -31.93 6.17 -1.30
CA THR A 68 -31.76 4.71 -1.14
C THR A 68 -30.93 4.07 -2.25
N CYS A 69 -30.71 4.75 -3.37
CA CYS A 69 -29.97 4.20 -4.50
C CYS A 69 -28.45 4.45 -4.41
N SER A 70 -28.03 5.44 -3.63
CA SER A 70 -26.62 5.80 -3.51
C SER A 70 -26.08 5.36 -2.15
N PHE A 71 -25.27 4.32 -2.18
CA PHE A 71 -24.57 3.80 -1.03
C PHE A 71 -23.19 4.45 -0.91
N PHE A 72 -22.88 4.94 0.28
CA PHE A 72 -21.60 5.58 0.58
C PHE A 72 -20.84 4.76 1.61
N VAL A 73 -19.51 4.74 1.49
CA VAL A 73 -18.62 4.18 2.51
C VAL A 73 -18.52 5.18 3.66
N ARG A 74 -18.94 4.76 4.86
CA ARG A 74 -18.93 5.59 6.08
C ARG A 74 -18.21 4.85 7.21
N SER A 75 -17.54 5.58 8.09
CA SER A 75 -17.08 5.02 9.37
C SER A 75 -18.17 5.18 10.43
N LEU A 76 -18.66 4.08 11.00
CA LEU A 76 -19.62 4.09 12.11
C LEU A 76 -19.04 3.36 13.32
N LYS A 77 -19.37 3.84 14.52
CA LYS A 77 -18.83 3.31 15.79
C LYS A 77 -19.13 1.81 15.98
N SER A 78 -20.35 1.38 15.67
CA SER A 78 -20.85 0.03 15.96
C SER A 78 -21.03 -0.86 14.73
N GLN A 79 -21.10 -0.29 13.52
CA GLN A 79 -21.32 -1.05 12.30
C GLN A 79 -20.02 -1.28 11.54
N ARG A 80 -19.90 -2.47 10.96
CA ARG A 80 -18.76 -2.86 10.13
C ARG A 80 -19.24 -3.88 9.10
N HIS A 81 -18.98 -3.61 7.83
CA HIS A 81 -19.22 -4.55 6.75
C HIS A 81 -17.89 -5.13 6.28
N PRO A 82 -17.78 -6.45 6.14
CA PRO A 82 -16.55 -7.04 5.64
C PRO A 82 -16.33 -6.67 4.18
N VAL A 83 -15.05 -6.62 3.78
CA VAL A 83 -14.62 -6.37 2.42
C VAL A 83 -13.66 -7.46 1.94
N THR A 84 -13.59 -7.67 0.63
CA THR A 84 -12.53 -8.44 -0.02
C THR A 84 -11.66 -7.52 -0.85
N PHE A 85 -10.35 -7.76 -0.85
CA PHE A 85 -9.36 -7.07 -1.67
C PHE A 85 -8.97 -7.94 -2.86
N THR A 86 -8.93 -7.36 -4.05
CA THR A 86 -8.49 -8.03 -5.28
C THR A 86 -7.52 -7.12 -6.02
N PRO A 87 -6.25 -7.53 -6.22
CA PRO A 87 -5.31 -6.78 -7.06
C PRO A 87 -5.87 -6.55 -8.45
N TYR A 88 -5.70 -5.34 -8.98
CA TYR A 88 -6.11 -5.01 -10.34
C TYR A 88 -5.45 -5.97 -11.36
N ASN A 89 -4.17 -6.27 -11.15
CA ASN A 89 -3.44 -7.29 -11.90
C ASN A 89 -3.26 -8.55 -11.03
N ALA A 90 -4.19 -9.49 -11.16
CA ALA A 90 -4.27 -10.71 -10.34
C ALA A 90 -3.08 -11.65 -10.61
N LYS A 91 -1.97 -11.44 -9.89
CA LYS A 91 -0.74 -12.25 -10.04
C LYS A 91 -0.35 -13.05 -8.81
N SER A 92 -0.79 -12.65 -7.61
CA SER A 92 -0.41 -13.33 -6.37
C SER A 92 -1.63 -13.48 -5.46
N GLY A 93 -1.73 -14.60 -4.72
CA GLY A 93 -2.83 -14.84 -3.78
C GLY A 93 -2.77 -13.99 -2.50
N VAL A 94 -1.86 -13.02 -2.44
CA VAL A 94 -1.59 -12.16 -1.29
C VAL A 94 -1.72 -10.69 -1.69
N ILE A 95 -2.08 -9.85 -0.73
CA ILE A 95 -2.16 -8.40 -0.93
C ILE A 95 -0.82 -7.77 -0.57
N LEU A 96 -0.26 -6.97 -1.49
CA LEU A 96 0.98 -6.23 -1.27
C LEU A 96 0.69 -4.74 -1.01
N THR A 97 1.66 -4.03 -0.44
CA THR A 97 1.65 -2.57 -0.37
C THR A 97 1.86 -1.97 -1.77
N SER A 98 1.47 -0.71 -1.97
CA SER A 98 1.76 0.03 -3.21
C SER A 98 1.27 -0.64 -4.51
N ILE A 99 0.17 -1.39 -4.45
CA ILE A 99 -0.52 -1.95 -5.63
C ILE A 99 -1.96 -1.45 -5.72
N ASP A 100 -2.47 -1.36 -6.94
CA ASP A 100 -3.88 -1.02 -7.17
C ASP A 100 -4.81 -2.18 -6.79
N LEU A 101 -5.86 -1.85 -6.04
CA LEU A 101 -6.82 -2.81 -5.50
C LEU A 101 -8.27 -2.45 -5.87
N ASN A 102 -9.01 -3.46 -6.28
CA ASN A 102 -10.47 -3.45 -6.26
C ASN A 102 -10.95 -3.91 -4.88
N ILE A 103 -11.84 -3.14 -4.26
CA ILE A 103 -12.41 -3.42 -2.93
C ILE A 103 -13.91 -3.64 -3.08
N LYS A 104 -14.40 -4.79 -2.62
CA LYS A 104 -15.82 -5.13 -2.63
C LYS A 104 -16.30 -5.36 -1.21
N SER A 105 -17.34 -4.66 -0.81
CA SER A 105 -18.03 -4.88 0.46
C SER A 105 -19.08 -5.98 0.34
N TYR A 106 -19.46 -6.52 1.50
CA TYR A 106 -20.58 -7.44 1.64
C TYR A 106 -21.48 -6.89 2.74
N PRO A 107 -22.64 -6.29 2.40
CA PRO A 107 -23.65 -5.93 3.38
C PRO A 107 -24.15 -7.16 4.15
#